data_AF-A0A2N3DY37-F1
#
_entry.id   AF-A0A2N3DY37-F1
#
_cell.length_a   1.000
_cell.length_b   1.000
_cell.length_c   1.000
_cell.angle_alpha   90.00
_cell.angle_beta   90.00
_cell.angle_gamma   90.00
#
_symmetry.space_group_name_H-M   'P 1'
#
loop_
_entity.id
_entity.type
_entity.pdbx_description
1 polymer ?
#
loop_
_entity_poly.entity_id
_entity_poly.type
_entity_poly.pdbx_seq_one_letter_code
_entity_poly.pdbx_strand_id
1 'polypeptide(L)'
;MRGLRWSIFEIGIAPASAEPFWEAMGFTLVPERANRGAGTFAYKILPRRFELGGGERVPFVVEFYTPDERYREKPIPLCTFSGLGERVEDGCIQLPERVYCFDPKEEASLNWFVRIEVYGVKIHFDKLKRDSSKSLGLECDGGYTYFLDRICMTGPQSSSRSARP
;
A
#
# COMPACT_ATOMS: atom_id res chain seq x y z
N MET A 1 13.95 -17.67 6.02
CA MET A 1 13.45 -17.35 4.67
C MET A 1 12.23 -16.45 4.81
N ARG A 2 12.28 -15.20 4.36
CA ARG A 2 11.06 -14.38 4.24
C ARG A 2 10.32 -14.92 3.02
N GLY A 3 9.25 -15.69 3.23
CA GLY A 3 8.41 -16.17 2.13
C GLY A 3 7.96 -14.97 1.29
N LEU A 4 7.96 -15.13 -0.04
CA LEU A 4 7.40 -14.13 -0.95
C LEU A 4 5.93 -13.91 -0.55
N ARG A 5 5.62 -12.77 0.07
CA ARG A 5 4.27 -12.46 0.57
C ARG A 5 3.55 -11.60 -0.46
N TRP A 6 2.85 -12.25 -1.37
CA TRP A 6 2.01 -11.61 -2.38
C TRP A 6 0.82 -10.88 -1.75
N SER A 7 0.52 -9.68 -2.23
CA SER A 7 -0.64 -8.88 -1.84
C SER A 7 -1.75 -8.99 -2.87
N ILE A 8 -1.39 -9.03 -4.15
CA ILE A 8 -2.30 -9.21 -5.27
C ILE A 8 -1.78 -10.36 -6.13
N PHE A 9 -2.68 -11.22 -6.59
CA PHE A 9 -2.38 -12.24 -7.59
C PHE A 9 -3.13 -11.91 -8.88
N GLU A 10 -2.40 -11.68 -9.96
CA GLU A 10 -2.95 -11.34 -11.28
C GLU A 10 -2.75 -12.50 -12.26
N ILE A 11 -3.75 -12.74 -13.11
CA ILE A 11 -3.72 -13.75 -14.17
C ILE A 11 -4.28 -13.18 -15.47
N GLY A 12 -3.68 -13.57 -16.60
CA GLY A 12 -4.30 -13.40 -17.91
C GLY A 12 -5.25 -14.56 -18.19
N ILE A 13 -6.41 -14.27 -18.79
CA ILE A 13 -7.40 -15.29 -19.13
C ILE A 13 -7.34 -15.56 -20.63
N ALA A 14 -6.95 -16.78 -20.98
CA ALA A 14 -7.07 -17.33 -22.32
C ALA A 14 -7.30 -18.85 -22.24
N PRO A 15 -8.37 -19.40 -22.85
CA PRO A 15 -9.45 -18.70 -23.58
C PRO A 15 -10.44 -17.99 -22.65
N ALA A 16 -11.25 -17.06 -23.20
CA ALA A 16 -12.29 -16.33 -22.48
C ALA A 16 -13.34 -17.26 -21.82
N SER A 17 -13.53 -18.48 -22.34
CA SER A 17 -14.41 -19.48 -21.72
C SER A 17 -13.97 -19.93 -20.32
N ALA A 18 -12.74 -19.59 -19.88
CA ALA A 18 -12.27 -19.82 -18.53
C ALA A 18 -12.67 -18.73 -17.52
N GLU A 19 -13.31 -17.63 -17.94
CA GLU A 19 -13.75 -16.53 -17.05
C GLU A 19 -14.63 -17.03 -15.88
N PRO A 20 -15.68 -17.85 -16.09
CA PRO A 20 -16.54 -18.30 -14.98
C PRO A 20 -15.80 -19.17 -13.95
N PHE A 21 -14.77 -19.89 -14.38
CA PHE A 21 -13.94 -20.68 -13.47
C PHE A 21 -13.17 -19.77 -12.50
N TRP A 22 -12.58 -18.69 -13.01
CA TRP A 22 -11.81 -17.76 -12.17
C TRP A 22 -12.70 -16.94 -11.24
N GLU A 23 -13.87 -16.52 -11.69
CA GLU A 23 -14.89 -15.89 -10.83
C GLU A 23 -15.30 -16.83 -9.69
N ALA A 24 -15.58 -18.12 -9.98
CA ALA A 24 -15.91 -19.11 -8.96
C ALA A 24 -14.77 -19.33 -7.95
N MET A 25 -13.52 -19.11 -8.36
CA MET A 25 -12.34 -19.14 -7.48
C MET A 25 -12.14 -17.84 -6.69
N GLY A 26 -13.04 -16.87 -6.84
CA GLY A 26 -13.03 -15.58 -6.14
C GLY A 26 -12.06 -14.57 -6.72
N PHE A 27 -11.76 -14.67 -8.02
CA PHE A 27 -11.08 -13.61 -8.75
C PHE A 27 -12.10 -12.59 -9.26
N THR A 28 -11.66 -11.33 -9.35
CA THR A 28 -12.40 -10.26 -9.99
C THR A 28 -11.91 -10.07 -11.41
N LEU A 29 -12.81 -10.16 -12.38
CA LEU A 29 -12.50 -9.92 -13.79
C LEU A 29 -12.27 -8.43 -14.03
N VAL A 30 -11.31 -8.13 -14.90
CA VAL A 30 -10.96 -6.80 -15.36
C VAL A 30 -11.06 -6.82 -16.88
N PRO A 31 -12.01 -6.06 -17.46
CA PRO A 31 -12.06 -5.85 -18.89
C PRO A 31 -10.75 -5.21 -19.38
N GLU A 32 -10.36 -5.53 -20.60
CA GLU A 32 -9.15 -5.09 -21.31
C GLU A 32 -8.48 -3.81 -20.75
N ARG A 33 -7.20 -3.93 -20.37
CA ARG A 33 -6.37 -2.79 -19.97
C ARG A 33 -5.76 -2.14 -21.21
N ALA A 34 -5.86 -0.82 -21.32
CA ALA A 34 -5.33 -0.07 -22.47
C ALA A 34 -3.83 -0.33 -22.76
N ASN A 35 -3.05 -0.72 -21.75
CA ASN A 35 -1.58 -0.83 -21.85
C ASN A 35 -1.03 -2.26 -21.80
N ARG A 36 -1.88 -3.31 -21.69
CA ARG A 36 -1.42 -4.70 -21.48
C ARG A 36 -1.87 -5.69 -22.56
N GLY A 37 -1.92 -5.23 -23.81
CA GLY A 37 -2.34 -6.07 -24.95
C GLY A 37 -3.79 -6.54 -24.86
N ALA A 38 -4.31 -7.09 -25.96
CA ALA A 38 -5.68 -7.58 -25.99
C ALA A 38 -5.85 -8.83 -25.11
N GLY A 39 -6.75 -8.77 -24.13
CA GLY A 39 -7.10 -9.92 -23.29
C GLY A 39 -7.84 -9.54 -22.00
N THR A 40 -8.71 -10.44 -21.52
CA THR A 40 -9.33 -10.34 -20.20
C THR A 40 -8.28 -10.73 -19.15
N PHE A 41 -8.18 -9.95 -18.08
CA PHE A 41 -7.37 -10.32 -16.91
C PHE A 41 -8.28 -10.51 -15.70
N ALA A 42 -7.79 -11.22 -14.69
CA ALA A 42 -8.45 -11.27 -13.41
C ALA A 42 -7.43 -11.13 -12.28
N TYR A 43 -7.89 -10.62 -11.15
CA TYR A 43 -7.05 -10.48 -9.96
C TYR A 43 -7.76 -11.01 -8.73
N LYS A 44 -6.96 -11.41 -7.74
CA LYS A 44 -7.44 -11.73 -6.40
C LYS A 44 -6.60 -10.99 -5.38
N ILE A 45 -7.26 -10.21 -4.53
CA ILE A 45 -6.62 -9.61 -3.36
C ILE A 45 -6.38 -10.73 -2.35
N LEU A 46 -5.17 -10.77 -1.79
CA LEU A 46 -4.79 -11.70 -0.73
C LEU A 46 -4.79 -10.92 0.59
N PRO A 47 -5.93 -10.82 1.28
CA PRO A 47 -6.05 -9.99 2.47
C PRO A 47 -5.13 -10.54 3.56
N ARG A 48 -4.49 -9.62 4.28
CA ARG A 48 -3.65 -9.96 5.40
C ARG A 48 -4.02 -9.10 6.59
N ARG A 49 -4.56 -9.74 7.61
CA ARG A 49 -4.98 -9.09 8.85
C ARG A 49 -4.01 -9.43 9.97
N PHE A 50 -3.90 -8.52 10.91
CA PHE A 50 -3.05 -8.62 12.08
C PHE A 50 -3.89 -8.37 13.32
N GLU A 51 -3.74 -9.23 14.31
CA GLU A 51 -4.32 -8.96 15.63
C GLU A 51 -3.52 -7.84 16.30
N LEU A 52 -4.25 -6.82 16.77
CA LEU A 52 -3.66 -5.75 17.56
C LEU A 52 -3.70 -6.13 19.04
N GLY A 53 -2.59 -5.97 19.74
CA GLY A 53 -2.45 -6.15 21.18
C GLY A 53 -3.00 -4.98 22.00
N GLY A 54 -2.45 -4.77 23.20
CA GLY A 54 -2.90 -3.76 24.16
C GLY A 54 -2.26 -2.37 24.02
N GLY A 55 -1.42 -2.14 23.01
CA GLY A 55 -0.71 -0.88 22.81
C GLY A 55 -1.62 0.31 22.44
N GLU A 56 -1.04 1.51 22.48
CA GLU A 56 -1.73 2.76 22.12
C GLU A 56 -2.36 2.66 20.72
N ARG A 57 -3.63 3.05 20.61
CA ARG A 57 -4.32 3.12 19.32
C ARG A 57 -4.00 4.42 18.61
N VAL A 58 -3.38 4.31 17.44
CA VAL A 58 -2.89 5.44 16.66
C VAL A 58 -3.70 5.57 15.38
N PRO A 59 -4.43 6.70 15.16
CA PRO A 59 -5.14 6.92 13.92
C PRO A 59 -4.14 7.14 12.77
N PHE A 60 -4.39 6.47 11.66
CA PHE A 60 -3.58 6.60 10.44
C PHE A 60 -4.45 6.80 9.21
N VAL A 61 -3.86 7.40 8.18
CA VAL A 61 -4.35 7.42 6.81
C VAL A 61 -3.17 7.10 5.88
N VAL A 62 -3.36 6.15 4.98
CA VAL A 62 -2.43 5.82 3.90
C VAL A 62 -3.17 5.92 2.59
N GLU A 63 -2.66 6.73 1.69
CA GLU A 63 -3.26 6.96 0.38
C GLU A 63 -2.22 6.86 -0.72
N PHE A 64 -2.65 6.36 -1.86
CA PHE A 64 -1.79 6.18 -3.01
C PHE A 64 -2.25 7.06 -4.17
N TYR A 65 -1.31 7.60 -4.94
CA TYR A 65 -1.61 8.54 -6.02
C TYR A 65 -0.82 8.20 -7.28
N THR A 66 -1.45 8.39 -8.44
CA THR A 66 -0.75 8.44 -9.72
C THR A 66 0.11 9.71 -9.82
N PRO A 67 1.04 9.81 -10.78
CA PRO A 67 1.82 11.02 -10.98
C PRO A 67 0.94 12.22 -11.34
N ASP A 68 -0.12 12.00 -12.12
CA ASP A 68 -1.03 13.05 -12.54
C ASP A 68 -1.82 13.61 -11.36
N GLU A 69 -2.31 12.74 -10.46
CA GLU A 69 -3.07 13.15 -9.29
C GLU A 69 -2.20 13.87 -8.25
N ARG A 70 -0.93 13.46 -8.11
CA ARG A 70 0.01 14.03 -7.12
C ARG A 70 0.15 15.55 -7.19
N TYR A 71 0.06 16.14 -8.38
CA TYR A 71 0.32 17.56 -8.62
C TYR A 71 -0.94 18.39 -8.88
N ARG A 72 -2.13 17.78 -8.80
CA ARG A 72 -3.40 18.52 -8.89
C ARG A 72 -3.62 19.36 -7.64
N GLU A 73 -4.40 20.43 -7.81
CA GLU A 73 -4.85 21.28 -6.69
C GLU A 73 -5.67 20.47 -5.68
N LYS A 74 -6.49 19.54 -6.17
CA LYS A 74 -7.28 18.59 -5.37
C LYS A 74 -6.97 17.16 -5.81
N PRO A 75 -5.89 16.54 -5.28
CA PRO A 75 -5.51 15.18 -5.61
C PRO A 75 -6.59 14.17 -5.24
N ILE A 76 -6.90 13.25 -6.14
CA ILE A 76 -7.77 12.11 -5.88
C ILE A 76 -6.89 10.87 -5.67
N PRO A 77 -6.96 10.21 -4.51
CA PRO A 77 -6.20 8.99 -4.29
C PRO A 77 -6.76 7.84 -5.13
N LEU A 78 -5.85 7.01 -5.64
CA LEU A 78 -6.12 5.73 -6.29
C LEU A 78 -6.80 4.75 -5.32
N CYS A 79 -6.29 4.71 -4.09
CA CYS A 79 -6.88 3.97 -2.98
C CYS A 79 -6.51 4.64 -1.65
N THR A 80 -7.39 4.48 -0.68
CA THR A 80 -7.29 5.06 0.66
C THR A 80 -7.52 3.97 1.69
N PHE A 81 -6.65 3.92 2.70
CA PHE A 81 -6.79 3.05 3.86
C PHE A 81 -6.68 3.93 5.10
N SER A 82 -7.60 3.76 6.04
CA SER A 82 -7.58 4.51 7.29
C SER A 82 -8.14 3.67 8.43
N GLY A 83 -7.77 4.02 9.65
CA GLY A 83 -8.22 3.31 10.84
C GLY A 83 -7.32 3.56 12.04
N LEU A 84 -7.39 2.65 13.00
CA LEU A 84 -6.55 2.66 14.19
C LEU A 84 -5.51 1.54 14.08
N GLY A 85 -4.24 1.91 14.04
CA GLY A 85 -3.13 0.98 14.25
C GLY A 85 -2.75 0.91 15.72
N GLU A 86 -1.81 0.04 16.05
CA GLU A 86 -1.24 -0.11 17.39
C GLU A 86 0.20 0.36 17.40
N ARG A 87 0.56 1.26 18.32
CA ARG A 87 1.97 1.53 18.61
C ARG A 87 2.58 0.35 19.36
N VAL A 88 3.58 -0.29 18.77
CA VAL A 88 4.28 -1.43 19.34
C VAL A 88 5.67 -1.03 19.88
N GLU A 89 6.34 -1.95 20.57
CA GLU A 89 7.53 -1.66 21.41
C GLU A 89 8.70 -0.99 20.66
N ASP A 90 8.89 -1.30 19.38
CA ASP A 90 9.94 -0.70 18.54
C ASP A 90 9.59 0.71 18.01
N GLY A 91 8.43 1.25 18.43
CA GLY A 91 7.96 2.58 18.07
C GLY A 91 7.27 2.68 16.71
N CYS A 92 7.22 1.59 15.93
CA CYS A 92 6.40 1.55 14.73
C CYS A 92 4.90 1.36 15.09
N ILE A 93 4.04 1.65 14.13
CA ILE A 93 2.59 1.43 14.22
C ILE A 93 2.27 0.17 13.42
N GLN A 94 1.81 -0.89 14.09
CA GLN A 94 1.25 -2.07 13.44
C GLN A 94 -0.14 -1.75 12.89
N LEU A 95 -0.35 -1.98 11.59
CA LEU A 95 -1.66 -1.80 10.97
C LEU A 95 -2.54 -3.03 11.22
N PRO A 96 -3.88 -2.88 11.36
CA PRO A 96 -4.80 -4.00 11.56
C PRO A 96 -4.89 -4.89 10.31
N GLU A 97 -4.54 -4.36 9.15
CA GLU A 97 -4.42 -5.09 7.90
C GLU A 97 -3.36 -4.47 7.00
N ARG A 98 -2.88 -5.27 6.05
CA ARG A 98 -1.97 -4.81 5.00
C ARG A 98 -2.69 -3.80 4.12
N VAL A 99 -2.07 -2.63 3.97
CA VAL A 99 -2.47 -1.64 2.98
C VAL A 99 -1.59 -1.78 1.76
N TYR A 100 -2.14 -1.64 0.56
CA TYR A 100 -1.41 -1.91 -0.68
C TYR A 100 -1.80 -0.95 -1.79
N CYS A 101 -0.85 -0.70 -2.68
CA CYS A 101 -1.00 0.20 -3.80
C CYS A 101 -1.45 -0.58 -5.05
N PHE A 102 -2.75 -0.60 -5.32
CA PHE A 102 -3.31 -1.37 -6.42
C PHE A 102 -4.52 -0.66 -7.04
N ASP A 103 -4.55 -0.60 -8.37
CA ASP A 103 -5.73 -0.31 -9.17
C ASP A 103 -5.83 -1.36 -10.26
N PRO A 104 -6.94 -2.10 -10.34
CA PRO A 104 -7.11 -3.13 -11.36
C PRO A 104 -7.14 -2.57 -12.79
N LYS A 105 -7.34 -1.27 -13.00
CA LYS A 105 -7.45 -0.65 -14.33
C LYS A 105 -6.11 -0.13 -14.85
N GLU A 106 -5.17 0.13 -13.96
CA GLU A 106 -3.88 0.71 -14.29
C GLU A 106 -2.75 -0.30 -14.08
N GLU A 107 -1.69 -0.18 -14.86
CA GLU A 107 -0.49 -0.99 -14.60
C GLU A 107 0.28 -0.42 -13.41
N ALA A 108 0.67 -1.30 -12.49
CA ALA A 108 1.46 -0.93 -11.33
C ALA A 108 2.73 -0.18 -11.77
N SER A 109 2.92 1.04 -11.24
CA SER A 109 4.02 1.90 -11.62
C SER A 109 4.91 2.24 -10.43
N LEU A 110 6.22 2.06 -10.61
CA LEU A 110 7.24 2.50 -9.66
C LEU A 110 7.26 4.03 -9.45
N ASN A 111 6.52 4.78 -10.28
CA ASN A 111 6.45 6.24 -10.22
C ASN A 111 5.21 6.76 -9.48
N TRP A 112 4.35 5.89 -8.97
CA TRP A 112 3.26 6.28 -8.08
C TRP A 112 3.79 6.81 -6.73
N PHE A 113 2.89 7.44 -5.98
CA PHE A 113 3.19 8.14 -4.74
C PHE A 113 2.37 7.56 -3.59
N VAL A 114 2.88 7.70 -2.37
CA VAL A 114 2.18 7.40 -1.14
C VAL A 114 2.15 8.65 -0.25
N ARG A 115 0.97 8.97 0.31
CA ARG A 115 0.78 9.92 1.39
C ARG A 115 0.50 9.13 2.67
N ILE A 116 1.18 9.48 3.75
CA ILE A 116 0.98 8.87 5.07
C ILE A 116 0.70 9.98 6.07
N GLU A 117 -0.40 9.82 6.81
CA GLU A 117 -0.79 10.68 7.91
C GLU A 117 -0.94 9.85 9.19
N VAL A 118 -0.46 10.39 10.31
CA VAL A 118 -0.53 9.78 11.63
C VAL A 118 -0.94 10.87 12.62
N TYR A 119 -1.94 10.60 13.48
CA TYR A 119 -2.59 11.64 14.32
C TYR A 119 -3.11 12.84 13.53
N GLY A 120 -3.56 12.60 12.29
CA GLY A 120 -4.01 13.67 11.38
C GLY A 120 -2.89 14.60 10.90
N VAL A 121 -1.63 14.26 11.14
CA VAL A 121 -0.47 15.00 10.65
C VAL A 121 0.14 14.23 9.50
N LYS A 122 0.26 14.89 8.33
CA LYS A 122 0.98 14.34 7.19
C LYS A 122 2.47 14.25 7.49
N ILE A 123 2.98 13.02 7.64
CA ILE A 123 4.39 12.73 7.89
C ILE A 123 5.17 12.41 6.61
N HIS A 124 4.48 12.07 5.52
CA HIS A 124 5.13 11.67 4.27
C HIS A 124 4.26 11.92 3.04
N PHE A 125 4.90 12.34 1.93
CA PHE A 125 4.26 12.35 0.61
C PHE A 125 5.29 12.29 -0.54
N ASP A 126 5.71 11.08 -0.92
CA ASP A 126 6.77 10.86 -1.93
C ASP A 126 6.50 9.60 -2.77
N LYS A 127 7.35 9.34 -3.76
CA LYS A 127 7.27 8.18 -4.65
C LYS A 127 7.47 6.87 -3.88
N LEU A 128 6.76 5.82 -4.29
CA LEU A 128 6.84 4.48 -3.69
C LEU A 128 8.28 3.95 -3.61
N LYS A 129 9.03 4.02 -4.71
CA LYS A 129 10.38 3.45 -4.79
C LYS A 129 11.47 4.16 -3.98
N ARG A 130 11.17 5.34 -3.42
CA ARG A 130 12.18 6.17 -2.72
C ARG A 130 12.54 5.57 -1.38
N ASP A 131 13.79 5.78 -0.97
CA ASP A 131 14.27 5.27 0.32
C ASP A 131 13.57 5.96 1.51
N SER A 132 13.09 7.20 1.33
CA SER A 132 12.19 7.88 2.27
C SER A 132 10.94 7.05 2.55
N SER A 133 10.26 6.53 1.51
CA SER A 133 9.10 5.66 1.65
C SER A 133 9.45 4.32 2.30
N LYS A 134 10.59 3.71 1.91
CA LYS A 134 11.06 2.45 2.52
C LYS A 134 11.37 2.60 4.01
N SER A 135 11.96 3.73 4.42
CA SER A 135 12.26 4.00 5.84
C SER A 135 11.01 4.06 6.72
N LEU A 136 9.85 4.31 6.12
CA LEU A 136 8.56 4.31 6.81
C LEU A 136 7.89 2.93 6.84
N GLY A 137 8.54 1.88 6.32
CA GLY A 137 8.03 0.51 6.30
C GLY A 137 7.40 0.09 4.97
N LEU A 138 7.46 0.93 3.93
CA LEU A 138 6.91 0.56 2.62
C LEU A 138 7.78 -0.53 1.99
N GLU A 139 7.16 -1.66 1.67
CA GLU A 139 7.78 -2.83 1.06
C GLU A 139 7.20 -3.07 -0.33
N CYS A 140 7.86 -3.92 -1.13
CA CYS A 140 7.40 -4.34 -2.46
C CYS A 140 7.41 -5.88 -2.50
N ASP A 141 6.30 -6.49 -2.90
CA ASP A 141 6.18 -7.94 -2.99
C ASP A 141 6.66 -8.52 -4.33
N GLY A 142 6.59 -9.84 -4.47
CA GLY A 142 7.01 -10.54 -5.69
C GLY A 142 6.16 -10.22 -6.93
N GLY A 143 4.97 -9.63 -6.75
CA GLY A 143 4.10 -9.15 -7.81
C GLY A 143 4.28 -7.66 -8.12
N TYR A 144 5.35 -7.03 -7.62
CA TYR A 144 5.62 -5.59 -7.74
C TYR A 144 4.54 -4.69 -7.10
N THR A 145 3.72 -5.24 -6.20
CA THR A 145 2.75 -4.45 -5.43
C THR A 145 3.44 -3.86 -4.21
N TYR A 146 3.39 -2.54 -4.07
CA TYR A 146 3.87 -1.88 -2.86
C TYR A 146 2.85 -1.98 -1.75
N PHE A 147 3.30 -2.26 -0.53
CA PHE A 147 2.43 -2.45 0.63
C PHE A 147 3.08 -1.95 1.93
N LEU A 148 2.24 -1.71 2.93
CA LEU A 148 2.63 -1.46 4.32
C LEU A 148 1.89 -2.43 5.23
N ASP A 149 2.63 -3.17 6.05
CA ASP A 149 2.07 -3.87 7.22
C ASP A 149 2.22 -3.01 8.49
N ARG A 150 3.22 -2.10 8.51
CA ARG A 150 3.62 -1.27 9.66
C ARG A 150 4.09 0.10 9.18
N ILE A 151 3.84 1.16 9.95
CA ILE A 151 4.39 2.50 9.71
C ILE A 151 5.49 2.78 10.72
N CYS A 152 6.73 2.96 10.27
CA CYS A 152 7.87 3.22 11.15
C CYS A 152 8.23 4.71 11.15
N MET A 153 8.19 5.35 12.32
CA MET A 153 8.39 6.81 12.45
C MET A 153 9.82 7.21 12.87
N THR A 154 10.76 6.27 12.86
CA THR A 154 12.14 6.47 13.34
C THR A 154 13.14 6.61 12.19
N GLY A 155 13.24 7.84 11.66
CA GLY A 155 14.54 8.41 11.26
C GLY A 155 15.21 9.02 12.51
N PRO A 156 16.54 9.28 12.54
CA PRO A 156 17.23 9.67 13.75
C PRO A 156 16.58 10.92 14.35
N GLN A 157 15.97 10.77 15.51
CA GLN A 157 15.68 11.93 16.35
C GLN A 157 17.04 12.49 16.76
N SER A 158 17.41 13.64 16.21
CA SER A 158 18.43 14.47 16.82
C SER A 158 17.87 14.92 18.18
N SER A 159 18.06 14.08 19.18
CA SER A 159 18.03 14.48 20.56
C SER A 159 19.18 15.47 20.78
N SER A 160 18.89 16.76 20.67
CA SER A 160 19.62 17.76 21.44
C SER A 160 18.63 18.44 22.39
N ARG A 161 18.59 17.89 23.61
CA ARG A 161 18.21 18.67 24.77
C ARG A 161 19.26 19.76 24.99
N SER A 162 18.75 20.94 25.36
CA SER A 162 19.34 21.89 26.29
C SER A 162 20.57 22.71 25.83
N ALA A 163 20.33 24.01 25.63
CA ALA A 163 21.02 25.02 26.43
C ALA A 163 20.09 26.25 26.60
N ARG A 164 19.57 26.43 27.82
CA ARG A 164 19.43 27.77 28.42
C ARG A 164 20.79 28.14 29.04
N PRO A 165 21.15 29.43 29.19
CA PRO A 165 20.39 30.44 29.94
C PRO A 165 19.43 31.26 29.11
#